data_AF-A0A368FDN3-F1
#
_entry.id   AF-A0A368FDN3-F1
#
_cell.length_a   1.000
_cell.length_b   1.000
_cell.length_c   1.000
_cell.angle_alpha   90.00
_cell.angle_beta   90.00
_cell.angle_gamma   90.00
#
_symmetry.space_group_name_H-M   'P 1'
#
loop_
_entity.id
_entity.type
_entity.pdbx_description
1 polymer ?
#
loop_
_entity_poly.entity_id
_entity_poly.type
_entity_poly.pdbx_seq_one_letter_code
_entity_poly.pdbx_strand_id
1 'polypeptide(L)'
;MEVEGLRRLLRWLSADGWKIASITTDRNRSFPALLNEMREEIGNVPHFWDGWHLVKWFGNNLRKEAKHKDCAPLSVWYEKLKTHMWKSIEVGNGERIRHIFNICLKHVQDVHAWPKEETTGPFTRCGHSAIEGPRPDIIREGTPAFERLRNVVLNKVLQRDLPKASSRGGTYVCEAKNALDRLYCRKEIF
;
A
#
# COMPACT_ATOMS: atom_id res chain seq x y z
N MET A 1 7.98 8.11 21.97
CA MET A 1 7.45 9.47 21.73
C MET A 1 6.21 9.44 20.83
N GLU A 2 6.24 8.82 19.64
CA GLU A 2 5.11 8.82 18.70
C GLU A 2 3.80 8.23 19.26
N VAL A 3 3.87 7.07 19.93
CA VAL A 3 2.71 6.40 20.54
C VAL A 3 2.04 7.30 21.59
N GLU A 4 2.83 7.87 22.48
CA GLU A 4 2.34 8.79 23.50
C GLU A 4 1.82 10.11 22.89
N GLY A 5 2.45 10.60 21.81
CA GLY A 5 1.97 11.76 21.07
C GLY A 5 0.59 11.52 20.46
N LEU A 6 0.39 10.35 19.82
CA LEU A 6 -0.91 9.96 19.28
C LEU A 6 -1.95 9.81 20.41
N ARG A 7 -1.60 9.19 21.53
CA ARG A 7 -2.49 9.07 22.71
C ARG A 7 -3.00 10.43 23.17
N ARG A 8 -2.09 11.39 23.36
CA ARG A 8 -2.43 12.75 23.81
C ARG A 8 -3.32 13.48 22.80
N LEU A 9 -3.00 13.36 21.50
CA LEU A 9 -3.82 13.94 20.44
C LEU A 9 -5.25 13.39 20.44
N LEU A 10 -5.39 12.07 20.53
CA LEU A 10 -6.68 11.39 20.52
C LEU A 10 -7.54 11.77 21.74
N ARG A 11 -6.93 11.85 22.93
CA ARG A 11 -7.60 12.35 24.15
C ARG A 11 -8.07 13.78 24.00
N TRP A 12 -7.22 14.65 23.47
CA TRP A 12 -7.55 16.06 23.26
C TRP A 12 -8.73 16.22 22.29
N LEU A 13 -8.70 15.52 21.15
CA LEU A 13 -9.81 15.53 20.18
C LEU A 13 -11.12 15.03 20.80
N SER A 14 -11.05 13.95 21.58
CA SER A 14 -12.22 13.39 22.26
C SER A 14 -12.79 14.33 23.32
N ALA A 15 -11.93 14.99 24.11
CA ALA A 15 -12.34 15.96 25.12
C ALA A 15 -13.02 17.19 24.52
N ASP A 16 -12.59 17.60 23.32
CA ASP A 16 -13.19 18.70 22.55
C ASP A 16 -14.44 18.26 21.75
N GLY A 17 -14.90 17.01 21.92
CA GLY A 17 -16.16 16.50 21.35
C GLY A 17 -16.07 16.05 19.88
N TRP A 18 -14.87 15.92 19.31
CA TRP A 18 -14.71 15.49 17.92
C TRP A 18 -15.00 14.00 17.75
N LYS A 19 -15.72 13.67 16.67
CA LYS A 19 -15.92 12.27 16.24
C LYS A 19 -14.91 11.89 15.18
N ILE A 20 -14.00 10.98 15.52
CA ILE A 20 -12.94 10.52 14.63
C ILE A 20 -13.50 9.45 13.69
N ALA A 21 -13.58 9.75 12.39
CA ALA A 21 -14.12 8.83 11.40
C ALA A 21 -13.15 7.67 11.05
N SER A 22 -11.84 7.93 11.06
CA SER A 22 -10.80 6.95 10.76
C SER A 22 -9.43 7.47 11.15
N ILE A 23 -8.48 6.57 11.42
CA ILE A 23 -7.08 6.91 11.68
C ILE A 23 -6.20 6.23 10.63
N THR A 24 -5.29 6.98 10.00
CA THR A 24 -4.28 6.44 9.08
C THR A 24 -2.90 6.68 9.67
N THR A 25 -2.07 5.64 9.77
CA THR A 25 -0.71 5.76 10.30
C THR A 25 0.32 5.04 9.44
N ASP A 26 1.59 5.34 9.69
CA ASP A 26 2.71 4.50 9.29
C ASP A 26 2.61 3.09 9.88
N ARG A 27 3.42 2.16 9.36
CA ARG A 27 3.46 0.74 9.77
C ARG A 27 4.19 0.51 11.11
N ASN A 28 3.87 1.32 12.13
CA ASN A 28 4.31 1.09 13.50
C ASN A 28 3.36 0.10 14.19
N ARG A 29 3.90 -1.05 14.61
CA ARG A 29 3.13 -2.15 15.22
C ARG A 29 2.53 -1.80 16.59
N SER A 30 2.96 -0.69 17.19
CA SER A 30 2.48 -0.25 18.50
C SER A 30 1.14 0.50 18.40
N PHE A 31 0.81 1.09 17.24
CA PHE A 31 -0.43 1.86 17.10
C PHE A 31 -1.70 1.01 17.22
N PRO A 32 -1.82 -0.19 16.61
CA PRO A 32 -3.00 -1.02 16.81
C PRO A 32 -3.25 -1.37 18.29
N ALA A 33 -2.20 -1.60 19.07
CA ALA A 33 -2.32 -1.87 20.50
C ALA A 33 -2.84 -0.63 21.26
N LEU A 34 -2.30 0.56 20.94
CA LEU A 34 -2.78 1.82 21.51
C LEU A 34 -4.25 2.09 21.15
N LEU A 35 -4.66 1.90 19.89
CA LEU A 35 -6.04 2.14 19.48
C LEU A 35 -7.02 1.18 20.15
N ASN A 36 -6.58 -0.05 20.44
CA ASN A 36 -7.37 -0.99 21.22
C ASN A 36 -7.46 -0.59 22.70
N GLU A 37 -6.37 -0.11 23.29
CA GLU A 37 -6.34 0.44 24.66
C GLU A 37 -7.31 1.62 24.79
N MET A 38 -7.33 2.52 23.82
CA MET A 38 -8.15 3.74 23.84
C MET A 38 -9.59 3.56 23.35
N ARG A 39 -10.01 2.33 23.04
CA ARG A 39 -11.31 2.06 22.41
C ARG A 39 -12.50 2.59 23.22
N GLU A 40 -12.43 2.56 24.54
CA GLU A 40 -13.48 3.11 25.41
C GLU A 40 -13.52 4.65 25.40
N GLU A 41 -12.38 5.31 25.16
CA GLU A 41 -12.28 6.77 25.11
C GLU A 41 -12.72 7.33 23.76
N ILE A 42 -12.24 6.73 22.65
CA ILE A 42 -12.44 7.28 21.29
C ILE A 42 -13.43 6.48 20.44
N GLY A 43 -13.96 5.37 20.96
CA GLY A 43 -14.83 4.46 20.23
C GLY A 43 -14.11 3.51 19.27
N ASN A 44 -14.90 2.75 18.51
CA ASN A 44 -14.39 1.79 17.52
C ASN A 44 -14.02 2.50 16.20
N VAL A 45 -12.87 3.17 16.19
CA VAL A 45 -12.39 3.92 15.02
C VAL A 45 -11.65 3.01 14.05
N PRO A 46 -12.04 2.94 12.76
CA PRO A 46 -11.30 2.20 11.75
C PRO A 46 -9.85 2.70 11.61
N HIS A 47 -8.90 1.76 11.60
CA HIS A 47 -7.48 2.03 11.44
C HIS A 47 -6.97 1.53 10.09
N PHE A 48 -6.23 2.39 9.40
CA PHE A 48 -5.63 2.13 8.10
C PHE A 48 -4.12 2.38 8.12
N TRP A 49 -3.42 1.70 7.22
CA TRP A 49 -2.03 1.97 6.89
C TRP A 49 -1.93 3.02 5.80
N ASP A 50 -0.90 3.87 5.87
CA ASP A 50 -0.53 4.73 4.76
C ASP A 50 -0.08 3.86 3.56
N GLY A 51 -0.84 3.97 2.46
CA GLY A 51 -0.59 3.24 1.22
C GLY A 51 0.77 3.55 0.61
N TRP A 52 1.35 4.72 0.86
CA TRP A 52 2.67 5.10 0.35
C TRP A 52 3.76 4.15 0.84
N HIS A 53 3.72 3.78 2.13
CA HIS A 53 4.69 2.84 2.69
C HIS A 53 4.54 1.43 2.10
N LEU A 54 3.32 1.02 1.73
CA LEU A 54 3.09 -0.26 1.04
C LEU A 54 3.68 -0.23 -0.37
N VAL A 55 3.40 0.82 -1.15
CA VAL A 55 3.92 0.98 -2.51
C VAL A 55 5.45 1.10 -2.51
N LYS A 56 6.01 1.87 -1.57
CA LYS A 56 7.45 2.00 -1.37
C LYS A 56 8.09 0.65 -0.99
N TRP A 57 7.49 -0.07 -0.04
CA TRP A 57 7.97 -1.40 0.34
C TRP A 57 7.95 -2.35 -0.85
N PHE A 58 6.84 -2.40 -1.60
CA PHE A 58 6.69 -3.24 -2.78
C PHE A 58 7.75 -2.89 -3.84
N GLY A 59 7.91 -1.61 -4.17
CA GLY A 59 8.92 -1.16 -5.11
C GLY A 59 10.35 -1.51 -4.67
N ASN A 60 10.67 -1.33 -3.40
CA ASN A 60 12.01 -1.69 -2.89
C ASN A 60 12.29 -3.19 -3.01
N ASN A 61 11.30 -4.06 -2.77
CA ASN A 61 11.48 -5.49 -2.96
C ASN A 61 11.57 -5.86 -4.45
N LEU A 62 10.73 -5.25 -5.30
CA LEU A 62 10.79 -5.47 -6.74
C LEU A 62 12.16 -5.10 -7.34
N ARG A 63 12.75 -3.98 -6.90
CA ARG A 63 14.11 -3.58 -7.30
C ARG A 63 15.19 -4.53 -6.81
N LYS A 64 15.00 -5.17 -5.66
CA LYS A 64 15.92 -6.22 -5.17
C LYS A 64 15.81 -7.46 -6.05
N GLU A 65 14.59 -7.90 -6.34
CA GLU A 65 14.35 -9.06 -7.19
C GLU A 65 14.88 -8.86 -8.62
N ALA A 66 14.76 -7.65 -9.16
CA ALA A 66 15.23 -7.31 -10.51
C ALA A 66 16.76 -7.44 -10.70
N LYS A 67 17.55 -7.48 -9.61
CA LYS A 67 19.01 -7.66 -9.67
C LYS A 67 19.44 -9.12 -9.85
N HIS A 68 18.53 -10.07 -9.69
CA HIS A 68 18.85 -11.48 -9.90
C HIS A 68 18.99 -11.81 -11.39
N LYS A 69 19.71 -12.90 -11.67
CA LYS A 69 19.86 -13.43 -13.04
C LYS A 69 18.47 -13.68 -13.65
N ASP A 70 18.33 -13.35 -14.93
CA ASP A 70 17.11 -13.54 -15.72
C ASP A 70 15.87 -12.77 -15.18
N CYS A 71 16.09 -11.69 -14.41
CA CYS A 71 15.04 -10.87 -13.79
C CYS A 71 15.00 -9.41 -14.27
N ALA A 72 15.79 -9.07 -15.29
CA ALA A 72 15.81 -7.72 -15.89
C ALA A 72 14.43 -7.18 -16.31
N PRO A 73 13.46 -8.00 -16.80
CA PRO A 73 12.12 -7.52 -17.13
C PRO A 73 11.38 -6.84 -15.96
N LEU A 74 11.69 -7.20 -14.70
CA LEU A 74 11.08 -6.58 -13.52
C LEU A 74 11.41 -5.09 -13.40
N SER A 75 12.59 -4.67 -13.85
CA SER A 75 12.97 -3.25 -13.88
C SER A 75 12.12 -2.46 -14.88
N VAL A 76 11.76 -3.06 -16.01
CA VAL A 76 10.94 -2.42 -17.05
C VAL A 76 9.50 -2.26 -16.57
N TRP A 77 8.98 -3.26 -15.85
CA TRP A 77 7.63 -3.25 -15.27
C TRP A 77 7.50 -2.41 -13.99
N TYR A 78 8.61 -1.97 -13.41
CA TYR A 78 8.67 -1.35 -12.09
C TYR A 78 7.63 -0.25 -11.84
N GLU A 79 7.60 0.77 -12.70
CA GLU A 79 6.67 1.90 -12.51
C GLU A 79 5.21 1.51 -12.80
N LYS A 80 4.98 0.60 -13.76
CA LYS A 80 3.61 0.13 -14.07
C LYS A 80 3.03 -0.68 -12.91
N LEU A 81 3.84 -1.53 -12.28
CA LEU A 81 3.41 -2.33 -11.12
C LEU A 81 3.14 -1.45 -9.89
N LYS A 82 3.97 -0.43 -9.64
CA LYS A 82 3.70 0.56 -8.58
C LYS A 82 2.42 1.35 -8.84
N THR A 83 2.23 1.79 -10.08
CA THR A 83 1.02 2.51 -10.50
C THR A 83 -0.21 1.62 -10.33
N HIS A 84 -0.12 0.34 -10.69
CA HIS A 84 -1.20 -0.63 -10.50
C HIS A 84 -1.53 -0.81 -9.02
N MET A 85 -0.53 -0.89 -8.12
CA MET A 85 -0.76 -0.93 -6.68
C MET A 85 -1.47 0.33 -6.18
N TRP A 86 -0.99 1.51 -6.58
CA TRP A 86 -1.64 2.78 -6.23
C TRP A 86 -3.10 2.79 -6.68
N LYS A 87 -3.37 2.41 -7.93
CA LYS A 87 -4.74 2.40 -8.44
C LYS A 87 -5.61 1.38 -7.71
N SER A 88 -5.04 0.23 -7.32
CA SER A 88 -5.73 -0.78 -6.51
C SER A 88 -6.13 -0.25 -5.14
N ILE A 89 -5.27 0.55 -4.50
CA ILE A 89 -5.56 1.21 -3.21
C ILE A 89 -6.60 2.31 -3.38
N GLU A 90 -6.51 3.09 -4.46
CA GLU A 90 -7.42 4.21 -4.75
C GLU A 90 -8.85 3.75 -5.02
N VAL A 91 -9.03 2.70 -5.83
CA VAL A 91 -10.36 2.22 -6.27
C VAL A 91 -10.89 1.06 -5.44
N GLY A 92 -10.04 0.40 -4.68
CA GLY A 92 -10.40 -0.73 -3.83
C GLY A 92 -10.88 -0.30 -2.46
N ASN A 93 -11.51 -1.23 -1.75
CA ASN A 93 -11.78 -1.13 -0.32
C ASN A 93 -11.72 -2.54 0.29
N GLY A 94 -11.11 -2.66 1.47
CA GLY A 94 -10.93 -3.95 2.14
C GLY A 94 -10.28 -4.99 1.22
N GLU A 95 -10.81 -6.21 1.23
CA GLU A 95 -10.29 -7.32 0.43
C GLU A 95 -10.26 -7.07 -1.08
N ARG A 96 -11.04 -6.11 -1.60
CA ARG A 96 -10.99 -5.76 -3.03
C ARG A 96 -9.62 -5.20 -3.42
N ILE A 97 -8.92 -4.50 -2.52
CA ILE A 97 -7.60 -3.92 -2.81
C ILE A 97 -6.61 -5.03 -3.20
N ARG A 98 -6.54 -6.11 -2.40
CA ARG A 98 -5.64 -7.24 -2.68
C ARG A 98 -6.01 -7.95 -3.99
N HIS A 99 -7.30 -8.17 -4.24
CA HIS A 99 -7.75 -8.88 -5.43
C HIS A 99 -7.44 -8.09 -6.70
N ILE A 100 -7.70 -6.78 -6.70
CA ILE A 100 -7.38 -5.90 -7.84
C ILE A 100 -5.87 -5.83 -8.04
N PHE A 101 -5.09 -5.73 -6.96
CA PHE A 101 -3.64 -5.69 -7.07
C PHE A 101 -3.06 -6.98 -7.67
N ASN A 102 -3.55 -8.14 -7.26
CA ASN A 102 -3.08 -9.45 -7.73
C ASN A 102 -3.30 -9.66 -9.24
N ILE A 103 -4.24 -8.93 -9.86
CA ILE A 103 -4.44 -8.93 -11.33
C ILE A 103 -3.18 -8.50 -12.08
N CYS A 104 -2.26 -7.77 -11.46
CA CYS A 104 -0.98 -7.42 -12.10
C CYS A 104 -0.21 -8.65 -12.61
N LEU A 105 -0.37 -9.83 -11.97
CA LEU A 105 0.24 -11.08 -12.42
C LEU A 105 -0.34 -11.58 -13.76
N LYS A 106 -1.57 -11.19 -14.10
CA LYS A 106 -2.16 -11.43 -15.42
C LYS A 106 -1.74 -10.35 -16.42
N HIS A 107 -1.67 -9.09 -15.98
CA HIS A 107 -1.23 -7.98 -16.84
C HIS A 107 0.21 -8.12 -17.36
N VAL A 108 1.15 -8.58 -16.53
CA VAL A 108 2.53 -8.81 -16.99
C VAL A 108 2.64 -9.92 -18.04
N GLN A 109 1.61 -10.77 -18.12
CA GLN A 109 1.47 -11.85 -19.11
C GLN A 109 0.67 -11.41 -20.35
N ASP A 110 0.19 -10.17 -20.40
CA ASP A 110 -0.81 -9.66 -21.37
C ASP A 110 -2.11 -10.49 -21.39
N VAL A 111 -2.48 -11.07 -20.25
CA VAL A 111 -3.73 -11.82 -20.06
C VAL A 111 -4.80 -10.90 -19.48
N HIS A 112 -5.89 -10.70 -20.22
CA HIS A 112 -6.97 -9.76 -19.86
C HIS A 112 -8.31 -10.41 -19.51
N ALA A 113 -8.42 -11.73 -19.68
CA ALA A 113 -9.53 -12.56 -19.22
C ALA A 113 -8.98 -13.90 -18.72
N TRP A 114 -9.51 -14.40 -17.60
CA TRP A 114 -9.04 -15.63 -16.94
C TRP A 114 -10.18 -16.33 -16.18
N PRO A 115 -10.05 -17.64 -15.87
CA PRO A 115 -11.00 -18.35 -15.02
C PRO A 115 -11.06 -17.78 -13.59
N LYS A 116 -12.10 -18.12 -12.83
CA LYS A 116 -12.19 -17.68 -11.43
C LYS A 116 -11.04 -18.28 -10.60
N GLU A 117 -10.30 -17.42 -9.92
CA GLU A 117 -9.16 -17.79 -9.07
C GLU A 117 -9.29 -17.12 -7.70
N GLU A 118 -8.81 -17.78 -6.64
CA GLU A 118 -8.85 -17.23 -5.27
C GLU A 118 -8.06 -15.92 -5.16
N THR A 119 -6.91 -15.83 -5.84
CA THR A 119 -6.00 -14.69 -5.80
C THR A 119 -6.62 -13.40 -6.36
N THR A 120 -7.51 -13.51 -7.34
CA THR A 120 -8.22 -12.40 -7.98
C THR A 120 -9.68 -12.28 -7.51
N GLY A 121 -10.12 -13.15 -6.60
CA GLY A 121 -11.44 -13.10 -5.98
C GLY A 121 -12.57 -13.14 -7.03
N PRO A 122 -13.47 -12.13 -7.07
CA PRO A 122 -14.56 -12.09 -8.03
C PRO A 122 -14.14 -11.62 -9.45
N PHE A 123 -12.90 -11.16 -9.64
CA PHE A 123 -12.46 -10.58 -10.90
C PHE A 123 -11.93 -11.65 -11.85
N THR A 124 -12.53 -11.73 -13.05
CA THR A 124 -12.15 -12.67 -14.12
C THR A 124 -11.72 -11.98 -15.41
N ARG A 125 -11.70 -10.65 -15.42
CA ARG A 125 -11.27 -9.82 -16.55
C ARG A 125 -10.81 -8.45 -16.08
N CYS A 126 -10.05 -7.77 -16.93
CA CYS A 126 -9.63 -6.39 -16.70
C CYS A 126 -10.82 -5.42 -16.74
N GLY A 127 -10.73 -4.34 -15.95
CA GLY A 127 -11.75 -3.27 -15.88
C GLY A 127 -11.45 -2.05 -16.75
N HIS A 128 -10.39 -2.09 -17.57
CA HIS A 128 -9.97 -0.98 -18.41
C HIS A 128 -10.20 -1.29 -19.90
N SER A 129 -10.31 -0.24 -20.71
CA SER A 129 -10.26 -0.34 -22.17
C SER A 129 -8.84 -0.68 -22.65
N ALA A 130 -8.66 -0.88 -23.95
CA ALA A 130 -7.32 -1.04 -24.53
C ALA A 130 -6.42 0.15 -24.15
N ILE A 131 -5.22 -0.16 -23.64
CA ILE A 131 -4.22 0.84 -23.28
C ILE A 131 -3.31 1.06 -24.49
N GLU A 132 -3.25 2.29 -24.98
CA GLU A 132 -2.39 2.72 -26.08
C GLU A 132 -0.95 2.98 -25.60
N GLY A 133 0.00 2.90 -26.53
CA GLY A 133 1.41 3.20 -26.29
C GLY A 133 2.30 1.99 -25.98
N PRO A 134 3.61 2.23 -25.78
CA PRO A 134 4.59 1.16 -25.62
C PRO A 134 4.31 0.34 -24.35
N ARG A 135 4.26 -0.98 -24.55
CA ARG A 135 4.12 -1.97 -23.48
C ARG A 135 5.48 -2.61 -23.20
N PRO A 136 5.84 -2.81 -21.92
CA PRO A 136 6.99 -3.64 -21.59
C PRO A 136 6.82 -5.05 -22.14
N ASP A 137 7.93 -5.75 -22.31
CA ASP A 137 7.90 -7.15 -22.72
C ASP A 137 7.15 -8.03 -21.72
N ILE A 138 6.48 -9.04 -22.27
CA ILE A 138 5.69 -10.02 -21.52
C ILE A 138 6.60 -10.86 -20.61
N ILE A 139 6.24 -10.98 -19.34
CA ILE A 139 6.89 -11.88 -18.39
C ILE A 139 6.06 -13.16 -18.31
N ARG A 140 6.54 -14.24 -18.95
CA ARG A 140 5.83 -15.53 -18.99
C ARG A 140 5.90 -16.27 -17.66
N GLU A 141 4.82 -16.96 -17.31
CA GLU A 141 4.79 -17.90 -16.18
C GLU A 141 5.87 -18.98 -16.31
N GLY A 142 6.43 -19.43 -15.19
CA GLY A 142 7.56 -20.36 -15.14
C GLY A 142 8.94 -19.72 -15.38
N THR A 143 9.02 -18.44 -15.75
CA THR A 143 10.31 -17.74 -15.83
C THR A 143 10.80 -17.29 -14.44
N PRO A 144 12.12 -17.18 -14.21
CA PRO A 144 12.66 -16.68 -12.94
C PRO A 144 12.10 -15.30 -12.53
N ALA A 145 11.91 -14.41 -13.50
CA ALA A 145 11.31 -13.09 -13.28
C ALA A 145 9.87 -13.22 -12.76
N PHE A 146 9.05 -14.07 -13.38
CA PHE A 146 7.65 -14.25 -12.97
C PHE A 146 7.52 -14.81 -11.56
N GLU A 147 8.28 -15.86 -11.24
CA GLU A 147 8.20 -16.49 -9.92
C GLU A 147 8.59 -15.52 -8.80
N ARG A 148 9.62 -14.69 -9.03
CA ARG A 148 10.02 -13.66 -8.07
C ARG A 148 8.98 -12.57 -7.93
N LEU A 149 8.41 -12.09 -9.04
CA LEU A 149 7.31 -11.14 -9.00
C LEU A 149 6.12 -11.71 -8.21
N ARG A 150 5.73 -12.95 -8.49
CA ARG A 150 4.65 -13.67 -7.81
C ARG A 150 4.92 -13.76 -6.31
N ASN A 151 6.14 -14.07 -5.89
CA ASN A 151 6.53 -14.12 -4.49
C ASN A 151 6.44 -12.76 -3.78
N VAL A 152 6.80 -11.67 -4.46
CA VAL A 152 6.68 -10.31 -3.91
C VAL A 152 5.21 -9.87 -3.84
N VAL A 153 4.43 -10.11 -4.90
CA VAL A 153 3.00 -9.77 -4.97
C VAL A 153 2.22 -10.54 -3.92
N LEU A 154 2.40 -11.85 -3.84
CA LEU A 154 1.70 -12.75 -2.90
C LEU A 154 2.38 -12.85 -1.53
N ASN A 155 3.27 -11.91 -1.20
CA ASN A 155 3.89 -11.88 0.11
C ASN A 155 2.83 -11.80 1.22
N LYS A 156 2.90 -12.72 2.19
CA LYS A 156 1.90 -12.85 3.27
C LYS A 156 1.63 -11.55 4.02
N VAL A 157 2.69 -10.78 4.31
CA VAL A 157 2.57 -9.53 5.05
C VAL A 157 1.94 -8.43 4.17
N LEU A 158 2.34 -8.33 2.91
CA LEU A 158 1.73 -7.40 1.97
C LEU A 158 0.24 -7.70 1.78
N GLN A 159 -0.11 -8.96 1.51
CA GLN A 159 -1.49 -9.40 1.27
C GLN A 159 -2.40 -9.16 2.49
N ARG A 160 -1.88 -9.30 3.71
CA ARG A 160 -2.61 -8.97 4.94
C ARG A 160 -2.82 -7.47 5.13
N ASP A 161 -1.87 -6.65 4.70
CA ASP A 161 -1.89 -5.21 4.96
C ASP A 161 -2.61 -4.42 3.84
N LEU A 162 -2.67 -4.95 2.61
CA LEU A 162 -3.38 -4.33 1.48
C LEU A 162 -4.86 -4.02 1.78
N PRO A 163 -5.66 -4.91 2.40
CA PRO A 163 -7.04 -4.59 2.78
C PRO A 163 -7.18 -3.42 3.77
N LYS A 164 -6.11 -3.09 4.48
CA LYS A 164 -6.06 -1.99 5.45
C LYS A 164 -5.38 -0.75 4.87
N ALA A 165 -5.06 -0.71 3.57
CA ALA A 165 -4.48 0.48 2.96
C ALA A 165 -5.52 1.60 2.87
N SER A 166 -5.15 2.82 3.29
CA SER A 166 -6.02 3.99 3.18
C SER A 166 -6.13 4.46 1.73
N SER A 167 -7.36 4.63 1.24
CA SER A 167 -7.64 5.25 -0.06
C SER A 167 -7.62 6.79 0.00
N ARG A 168 -7.62 7.38 1.20
CA ARG A 168 -7.78 8.83 1.42
C ARG A 168 -6.46 9.63 1.39
N GLY A 169 -5.47 9.14 0.65
CA GLY A 169 -4.19 9.82 0.46
C GLY A 169 -3.20 9.60 1.61
N GLY A 170 -1.91 9.60 1.26
CA GLY A 170 -0.80 9.37 2.19
C GLY A 170 -0.43 10.60 3.02
N THR A 171 0.49 10.41 3.95
CA THR A 171 0.99 11.43 4.88
C THR A 171 1.78 12.57 4.21
N TYR A 172 1.74 12.75 2.89
CA TYR A 172 2.56 13.72 2.14
C TYR A 172 2.44 15.15 2.67
N VAL A 173 1.25 15.58 3.11
CA VAL A 173 1.04 16.89 3.73
C VAL A 173 1.77 16.97 5.07
N CYS A 174 1.72 15.90 5.87
CA CYS A 174 2.44 15.79 7.13
C CYS A 174 3.95 15.70 6.89
N GLU A 175 4.42 14.99 5.86
CA GLU A 175 5.84 14.92 5.50
C GLU A 175 6.37 16.27 5.00
N ALA A 176 5.61 16.96 4.15
CA ALA A 176 5.95 18.32 3.70
C ALA A 176 5.99 19.28 4.88
N LYS A 177 4.99 19.24 5.77
CA LYS A 177 5.01 19.99 7.02
C LYS A 177 6.21 19.62 7.89
N ASN A 178 6.50 18.33 8.10
CA ASN A 178 7.65 17.89 8.89
C ASN A 178 8.99 18.36 8.29
N ALA A 179 9.11 18.39 6.96
CA ALA A 179 10.27 18.92 6.27
C ALA A 179 10.40 20.44 6.48
N LEU A 180 9.29 21.18 6.37
CA LEU A 180 9.23 22.62 6.65
C LEU A 180 9.54 22.91 8.13
N ASP A 181 8.95 22.17 9.07
CA ASP A 181 9.21 22.30 10.50
C ASP A 181 10.69 22.00 10.82
N ARG A 182 11.34 21.04 10.15
CA ARG A 182 12.80 20.84 10.28
C ARG A 182 13.62 21.99 9.70
N LEU A 183 13.15 22.63 8.64
CA LEU A 183 13.86 23.72 7.98
C LEU A 183 13.75 25.02 8.78
N TYR A 184 12.54 25.32 9.28
CA TYR A 184 12.16 26.61 9.86
C TYR A 184 11.98 26.59 11.38
N CYS A 185 11.72 25.42 11.98
CA CYS A 185 11.60 25.22 13.42
C CYS A 185 12.69 24.24 13.90
N ARG A 186 13.94 24.47 13.48
CA ARG A 186 15.08 23.69 14.00
C ARG A 186 15.02 23.75 15.52
N LYS A 187 15.01 22.59 16.17
CA LYS A 187 15.27 22.52 17.61
C LYS A 187 16.61 23.21 17.83
N GLU A 188 16.57 24.39 18.43
CA GLU A 188 17.76 25.08 18.86
C GLU A 188 18.56 24.09 19.71
N ILE A 189 19.83 23.93 19.34
CA ILE A 189 20.83 23.24 20.13
C ILE A 189 21.02 24.14 21.36
N PHE A 190 20.34 23.81 22.45
CA PHE A 190 20.70 24.22 23.80
C PHE A 190 21.32 23.03 24.51
#